data_AF-A0A523QYS8-F1
#
_entry.id   AF-A0A523QYS8-F1
#
_cell.length_a   1.000
_cell.length_b   1.000
_cell.length_c   1.000
_cell.angle_alpha   90.00
_cell.angle_beta   90.00
_cell.angle_gamma   90.00
#
_symmetry.space_group_name_H-M   'P 1'
#
loop_
_entity.id
_entity.type
_entity.pdbx_description
1 polymer ?
#
loop_
_entity_poly.entity_id
_entity_poly.type
_entity_poly.pdbx_seq_one_letter_code
_entity_poly.pdbx_strand_id
1 'polypeptide(L)'
;TGPGRSEYSLCCEGEDWANGYFNAEMWTDQEGQDAWVEMWRFTAEHYRDNPYVVGYKLMVEPNVAGILFDIWEPDVFYSRYAGTLYDWNQLYPRIVDGIRGVDPDTPILVNAEGFSAIEWLPYLIPIDQPNIVYVAHQYDPYEHYTNQEPWLKNEYPGYYDIDYDGSPDDFNRDWLQDLLFTLDDYSSGHGVPVAVDEFGVVRYAPNAVLYMDDIMGLFEDMGINFCIWEWPTSWREFEVDVHEFNFRFGADINSRTETPSDLLDVILSYWNLNTIRPSTAPWVNDPDSGD
;
A
#
# COMPACT_ATOMS: atom_id res chain seq x y z
N THR A 1 -0.11 -11.36 -12.85
CA THR A 1 0.81 -10.21 -12.83
C THR A 1 1.12 -9.75 -14.25
N GLY A 2 1.61 -8.52 -14.42
CA GLY A 2 1.91 -7.98 -15.76
C GLY A 2 3.19 -8.57 -16.39
N PRO A 3 3.53 -8.18 -17.63
CA PRO A 3 4.69 -8.67 -18.35
C PRO A 3 6.01 -8.45 -17.59
N GLY A 4 6.80 -9.51 -17.36
CA GLY A 4 8.13 -9.33 -16.76
C GLY A 4 8.14 -9.03 -15.26
N ARG A 5 7.01 -9.16 -14.56
CA ARG A 5 6.97 -9.26 -13.09
C ARG A 5 5.99 -10.28 -12.58
N SER A 6 6.34 -10.97 -11.51
CA SER A 6 5.43 -11.86 -10.80
C SER A 6 5.16 -11.39 -9.37
N GLU A 7 4.01 -11.80 -8.82
CA GLU A 7 3.59 -11.48 -7.45
C GLU A 7 4.52 -12.14 -6.43
N TYR A 8 5.13 -13.25 -6.82
CA TYR A 8 6.18 -13.91 -6.05
C TYR A 8 7.42 -13.03 -5.82
N SER A 9 7.60 -11.95 -6.61
CA SER A 9 8.65 -10.97 -6.36
C SER A 9 8.37 -10.07 -5.14
N LEU A 10 7.20 -10.18 -4.51
CA LEU A 10 6.82 -9.38 -3.34
C LEU A 10 6.94 -10.15 -2.03
N CYS A 11 6.43 -11.38 -2.00
CA CYS A 11 6.26 -12.13 -0.76
C CYS A 11 7.27 -13.25 -0.54
N CYS A 12 7.90 -13.72 -1.62
CA CYS A 12 8.29 -15.11 -1.71
C CYS A 12 9.70 -15.27 -2.29
N GLU A 13 10.50 -14.20 -2.24
CA GLU A 13 11.91 -14.25 -2.60
C GLU A 13 12.68 -15.15 -1.62
N GLY A 14 13.50 -16.04 -2.14
CA GLY A 14 14.27 -17.01 -1.34
C GLY A 14 13.50 -18.26 -0.90
N GLU A 15 12.20 -18.34 -1.19
CA GLU A 15 11.37 -19.51 -0.86
C GLU A 15 11.53 -20.65 -1.89
N ASP A 16 11.91 -21.84 -1.42
CA ASP A 16 12.23 -22.98 -2.28
C ASP A 16 11.08 -23.40 -3.20
N TRP A 17 9.84 -23.23 -2.74
CA TRP A 17 8.63 -23.57 -3.50
C TRP A 17 8.24 -22.52 -4.53
N ALA A 18 8.69 -21.26 -4.35
CA ALA A 18 8.47 -20.15 -5.28
C ALA A 18 9.55 -20.08 -6.36
N ASN A 19 10.63 -20.88 -6.23
CA ASN A 19 11.68 -21.00 -7.22
C ASN A 19 11.12 -21.30 -8.63
N GLY A 20 11.47 -20.44 -9.60
CA GLY A 20 11.02 -20.53 -10.99
C GLY A 20 9.72 -19.77 -11.29
N TYR A 21 9.01 -19.27 -10.28
CA TYR A 21 7.89 -18.33 -10.46
C TYR A 21 8.29 -16.87 -10.31
N PHE A 22 9.47 -16.62 -9.75
CA PHE A 22 10.05 -15.28 -9.66
C PHE A 22 10.36 -14.72 -11.06
N ASN A 23 9.81 -13.55 -11.37
CA ASN A 23 10.13 -12.78 -12.55
C ASN A 23 10.25 -11.31 -12.16
N ALA A 24 11.38 -10.69 -12.52
CA ALA A 24 11.67 -9.28 -12.30
C ALA A 24 12.37 -8.68 -13.55
N GLU A 25 12.24 -9.34 -14.71
CA GLU A 25 12.90 -8.96 -15.96
C GLU A 25 12.49 -7.58 -16.46
N MET A 26 11.32 -7.07 -16.07
CA MET A 26 10.89 -5.69 -16.38
C MET A 26 11.91 -4.62 -15.98
N TRP A 27 12.74 -4.89 -14.98
CA TRP A 27 13.72 -3.94 -14.45
C TRP A 27 15.05 -4.00 -15.20
N THR A 28 15.29 -5.06 -15.98
CA THR A 28 16.54 -5.30 -16.69
C THR A 28 16.36 -5.37 -18.22
N ASP A 29 15.12 -5.44 -18.71
CA ASP A 29 14.80 -5.58 -20.13
C ASP A 29 13.85 -4.49 -20.64
N GLN A 30 14.30 -3.78 -21.67
CA GLN A 30 13.54 -2.72 -22.34
C GLN A 30 12.31 -3.29 -23.05
N GLU A 31 12.39 -4.48 -23.66
CA GLU A 31 11.24 -5.09 -24.32
C GLU A 31 10.16 -5.46 -23.30
N GLY A 32 10.56 -5.93 -22.11
CA GLY A 32 9.67 -6.12 -20.96
C GLY A 32 8.95 -4.84 -20.53
N GLN A 33 9.66 -3.71 -20.42
CA GLN A 33 9.04 -2.41 -20.11
C GLN A 33 8.08 -1.94 -21.21
N ASP A 34 8.45 -2.10 -22.48
CA ASP A 34 7.61 -1.75 -23.62
C ASP A 34 6.32 -2.59 -23.61
N ALA A 35 6.43 -3.88 -23.32
CA ALA A 35 5.27 -4.76 -23.18
C ALA A 35 4.38 -4.38 -21.99
N TRP A 36 4.94 -3.89 -20.88
CA TRP A 36 4.16 -3.38 -19.74
C TRP A 36 3.37 -2.11 -20.11
N VAL A 37 3.99 -1.20 -20.86
CA VAL A 37 3.32 0.01 -21.40
C VAL A 37 2.16 -0.40 -22.32
N GLU A 38 2.38 -1.34 -23.25
CA GLU A 38 1.33 -1.82 -24.15
C GLU A 38 0.21 -2.56 -23.41
N MET A 39 0.53 -3.34 -22.36
CA MET A 39 -0.47 -3.96 -21.49
C MET A 39 -1.37 -2.91 -20.84
N TRP A 40 -0.79 -1.83 -20.31
CA TRP A 40 -1.55 -0.75 -19.68
C TRP A 40 -2.40 0.02 -20.68
N ARG A 41 -1.85 0.33 -21.85
CA ARG A 41 -2.62 0.93 -22.95
C ARG A 41 -3.81 0.06 -23.33
N PHE A 42 -3.62 -1.26 -23.49
CA PHE A 42 -4.69 -2.19 -23.80
C PHE A 42 -5.76 -2.23 -22.69
N THR A 43 -5.32 -2.33 -21.44
CA THR A 43 -6.20 -2.35 -20.26
C THR A 43 -7.04 -1.07 -20.18
N ALA A 44 -6.43 0.10 -20.32
CA ALA A 44 -7.13 1.37 -20.28
C ALA A 44 -8.13 1.53 -21.43
N GLU A 45 -7.76 1.19 -22.67
CA GLU A 45 -8.70 1.21 -23.81
C GLU A 45 -9.93 0.31 -23.56
N HIS A 46 -9.73 -0.83 -22.89
CA HIS A 46 -10.82 -1.75 -22.56
C HIS A 46 -11.74 -1.23 -21.46
N TYR A 47 -11.19 -0.56 -20.44
CA TYR A 47 -11.93 -0.20 -19.22
C TYR A 47 -12.36 1.27 -19.13
N ARG A 48 -11.90 2.17 -20.01
CA ARG A 48 -12.18 3.62 -19.91
C ARG A 48 -13.66 4.01 -19.80
N ASP A 49 -14.55 3.21 -20.37
CA ASP A 49 -16.01 3.46 -20.36
C ASP A 49 -16.74 2.63 -19.28
N ASN A 50 -16.00 1.91 -18.42
CA ASN A 50 -16.58 1.07 -17.38
C ASN A 50 -16.87 1.90 -16.11
N PRO A 51 -18.15 2.04 -15.71
CA PRO A 51 -18.53 2.88 -14.58
C PRO A 51 -18.08 2.34 -13.21
N TYR A 52 -17.58 1.10 -13.14
CA TYR A 52 -17.08 0.50 -11.90
C TYR A 52 -15.57 0.68 -11.72
N VAL A 53 -14.86 1.12 -12.75
CA VAL A 53 -13.42 1.40 -12.68
C VAL A 53 -13.22 2.87 -12.38
N VAL A 54 -12.69 3.16 -11.20
CA VAL A 54 -12.53 4.53 -10.69
C VAL A 54 -11.08 5.03 -10.74
N GLY A 55 -10.13 4.16 -11.13
CA GLY A 55 -8.73 4.51 -11.27
C GLY A 55 -7.85 3.31 -11.66
N TYR A 56 -6.61 3.60 -12.04
CA TYR A 56 -5.59 2.62 -12.41
C TYR A 56 -4.37 2.70 -11.49
N LYS A 57 -4.13 1.68 -10.65
CA LYS A 57 -2.87 1.54 -9.88
C LYS A 57 -1.82 0.88 -10.79
N LEU A 58 -0.80 1.63 -11.21
CA LEU A 58 0.11 1.20 -12.28
C LEU A 58 0.92 -0.06 -11.95
N MET A 59 1.35 -0.15 -10.69
CA MET A 59 2.15 -1.24 -10.17
C MET A 59 2.04 -1.21 -8.65
N VAL A 60 1.66 -2.34 -8.04
CA VAL A 60 1.75 -2.52 -6.58
C VAL A 60 3.23 -2.62 -6.23
N GLU A 61 3.70 -1.79 -5.30
CA GLU A 61 5.03 -1.91 -4.69
C GLU A 61 6.20 -2.15 -5.68
N PRO A 62 6.52 -1.18 -6.56
CA PRO A 62 7.84 -1.13 -7.17
C PRO A 62 8.91 -1.31 -6.07
N ASN A 63 9.80 -2.30 -6.21
CA ASN A 63 10.89 -2.56 -5.26
C ASN A 63 12.16 -3.11 -5.93
N VAL A 64 12.61 -2.52 -7.03
CA VAL A 64 13.85 -2.95 -7.69
C VAL A 64 15.08 -2.75 -6.79
N ALA A 65 15.05 -1.74 -5.92
CA ALA A 65 16.15 -1.41 -5.01
C ALA A 65 16.45 -2.56 -4.05
N GLY A 66 15.43 -3.07 -3.35
CA GLY A 66 15.54 -4.26 -2.52
C GLY A 66 15.78 -5.52 -3.35
N ILE A 67 14.92 -5.77 -4.34
CA ILE A 67 14.90 -7.04 -5.09
C ILE A 67 16.21 -7.32 -5.85
N LEU A 68 16.81 -6.33 -6.52
CA LEU A 68 18.00 -6.57 -7.36
C LEU A 68 19.30 -6.17 -6.69
N PHE A 69 19.27 -5.29 -5.69
CA PHE A 69 20.48 -4.66 -5.17
C PHE A 69 20.63 -4.71 -3.65
N ASP A 70 19.61 -5.18 -2.91
CA ASP A 70 19.60 -5.17 -1.43
C ASP A 70 19.92 -3.76 -0.89
N ILE A 71 19.27 -2.75 -1.47
CA ILE A 71 19.36 -1.34 -1.07
C ILE A 71 18.02 -0.90 -0.51
N TRP A 72 18.04 -0.39 0.72
CA TRP A 72 16.86 0.02 1.47
C TRP A 72 16.76 1.54 1.59
N GLU A 73 17.87 2.25 1.36
CA GLU A 73 17.92 3.71 1.44
C GLU A 73 17.73 4.35 0.05
N PRO A 74 16.74 5.24 -0.12
CA PRO A 74 16.44 5.83 -1.41
C PRO A 74 17.57 6.70 -1.97
N ASP A 75 18.27 7.47 -1.13
CA ASP A 75 19.40 8.31 -1.57
C ASP A 75 20.55 7.46 -2.14
N VAL A 76 20.82 6.31 -1.52
CA VAL A 76 21.82 5.35 -1.98
C VAL A 76 21.41 4.78 -3.34
N PHE A 77 20.14 4.37 -3.51
CA PHE A 77 19.65 3.84 -4.77
C PHE A 77 19.73 4.89 -5.90
N TYR A 78 19.13 6.06 -5.71
CA TYR A 78 19.06 7.08 -6.75
C TYR A 78 20.42 7.70 -7.08
N SER A 79 21.37 7.76 -6.13
CA SER A 79 22.74 8.20 -6.43
C SER A 79 23.47 7.32 -7.44
N ARG A 80 23.06 6.04 -7.57
CA ARG A 80 23.70 5.04 -8.43
C ARG A 80 22.90 4.75 -9.69
N TYR A 81 21.57 4.75 -9.58
CA TYR A 81 20.69 4.18 -10.60
C TYR A 81 19.70 5.17 -11.22
N ALA A 82 19.65 6.44 -10.79
CA ALA A 82 18.80 7.44 -11.43
C ALA A 82 19.09 7.55 -12.94
N GLY A 83 18.03 7.62 -13.75
CA GLY A 83 18.11 7.68 -15.21
C GLY A 83 18.48 6.36 -15.90
N THR A 84 18.60 5.26 -15.16
CA THR A 84 18.83 3.92 -15.73
C THR A 84 17.50 3.20 -15.95
N LEU A 85 17.55 1.98 -16.50
CA LEU A 85 16.35 1.15 -16.70
C LEU A 85 15.71 0.70 -15.37
N TYR A 86 16.49 0.68 -14.28
CA TYR A 86 16.01 0.37 -12.93
C TYR A 86 15.18 1.52 -12.33
N ASP A 87 15.40 2.75 -12.79
CA ASP A 87 14.75 3.91 -12.19
C ASP A 87 13.27 3.96 -12.59
N TRP A 88 12.39 3.73 -11.62
CA TRP A 88 10.93 3.81 -11.80
C TRP A 88 10.47 5.13 -12.43
N ASN A 89 11.19 6.24 -12.18
CA ASN A 89 10.90 7.54 -12.79
C ASN A 89 11.13 7.58 -14.31
N GLN A 90 11.77 6.56 -14.91
CA GLN A 90 11.89 6.41 -16.36
C GLN A 90 10.73 5.62 -16.97
N LEU A 91 10.14 4.69 -16.21
CA LEU A 91 9.11 3.78 -16.73
C LEU A 91 7.70 4.33 -16.54
N TYR A 92 7.36 4.76 -15.33
CA TYR A 92 5.98 5.14 -15.02
C TYR A 92 5.43 6.26 -15.93
N PRO A 93 6.20 7.30 -16.34
CA PRO A 93 5.68 8.33 -17.23
C PRO A 93 5.29 7.77 -18.60
N ARG A 94 6.02 6.76 -19.08
CA ARG A 94 5.73 6.08 -20.35
C ARG A 94 4.44 5.27 -20.26
N ILE A 95 4.18 4.66 -19.10
CA ILE A 95 2.91 3.97 -18.83
C ILE A 95 1.76 4.98 -18.83
N VAL A 96 1.93 6.11 -18.14
CA VAL A 96 0.93 7.20 -18.09
C VAL A 96 0.63 7.71 -19.51
N ASP A 97 1.65 7.98 -20.32
CA ASP A 97 1.48 8.42 -21.70
C ASP A 97 0.75 7.37 -22.56
N GLY A 98 1.06 6.09 -22.36
CA GLY A 98 0.38 4.97 -23.00
C GLY A 98 -1.12 4.94 -22.68
N ILE A 99 -1.47 5.12 -21.40
CA ILE A 99 -2.86 5.21 -20.91
C ILE A 99 -3.55 6.46 -21.45
N ARG A 100 -2.93 7.65 -21.31
CA ARG A 100 -3.51 8.93 -21.74
C ARG A 100 -3.74 9.01 -23.24
N GLY A 101 -3.01 8.21 -24.02
CA GLY A 101 -3.27 8.05 -25.45
C GLY A 101 -4.59 7.36 -25.81
N VAL A 102 -5.29 6.77 -24.84
CA VAL A 102 -6.57 6.04 -25.03
C VAL A 102 -7.65 6.41 -24.00
N ASP A 103 -7.25 6.88 -22.82
CA ASP A 103 -8.10 7.26 -21.70
C ASP A 103 -7.56 8.56 -21.04
N PRO A 104 -8.09 9.74 -21.43
CA PRO A 104 -7.58 11.02 -20.97
C PRO A 104 -7.97 11.36 -19.52
N ASP A 105 -9.00 10.70 -18.97
CA ASP A 105 -9.69 11.22 -17.78
C ASP A 105 -9.56 10.32 -16.55
N THR A 106 -9.52 8.99 -16.69
CA THR A 106 -9.51 8.08 -15.53
C THR A 106 -8.30 8.35 -14.62
N PRO A 107 -8.50 8.47 -13.29
CA PRO A 107 -7.40 8.68 -12.36
C PRO A 107 -6.32 7.60 -12.44
N ILE A 108 -5.06 7.97 -12.27
CA ILE A 108 -3.93 7.04 -12.23
C ILE A 108 -3.26 7.17 -10.87
N LEU A 109 -3.11 6.04 -10.18
CA LEU A 109 -2.42 5.89 -8.90
C LEU A 109 -1.00 5.41 -9.17
N VAL A 110 -0.01 6.16 -8.66
CA VAL A 110 1.42 5.89 -8.87
C VAL A 110 2.09 5.68 -7.52
N ASN A 111 2.46 4.44 -7.25
CA ASN A 111 3.29 4.04 -6.12
C ASN A 111 4.74 4.52 -6.30
N ALA A 112 5.43 4.76 -5.19
CA ALA A 112 6.86 4.97 -5.16
C ALA A 112 7.64 3.64 -5.23
N GLU A 113 8.95 3.75 -5.41
CA GLU A 113 9.92 2.67 -5.25
C GLU A 113 9.97 2.20 -3.77
N GLY A 114 10.69 1.12 -3.46
CA GLY A 114 10.88 0.67 -2.08
C GLY A 114 9.58 0.23 -1.40
N PHE A 115 8.79 -0.61 -2.08
CA PHE A 115 7.46 -1.03 -1.63
C PHE A 115 6.47 0.13 -1.43
N SER A 116 6.73 1.28 -2.06
CA SER A 116 5.95 2.49 -1.86
C SER A 116 5.95 3.00 -0.42
N ALA A 117 6.92 2.60 0.41
CA ALA A 117 7.05 3.09 1.78
C ALA A 117 7.17 4.63 1.80
N ILE A 118 6.70 5.26 2.87
CA ILE A 118 6.58 6.73 2.98
C ILE A 118 7.91 7.43 2.68
N GLU A 119 9.03 6.88 3.15
CA GLU A 119 10.38 7.43 2.97
C GLU A 119 10.84 7.49 1.51
N TRP A 120 10.24 6.69 0.61
CA TRP A 120 10.56 6.66 -0.82
C TRP A 120 9.74 7.66 -1.63
N LEU A 121 8.60 8.14 -1.10
CA LEU A 121 7.74 9.11 -1.79
C LEU A 121 8.47 10.38 -2.24
N PRO A 122 9.36 11.01 -1.43
CA PRO A 122 10.11 12.21 -1.84
C PRO A 122 11.00 12.04 -3.08
N TYR A 123 11.29 10.80 -3.50
CA TYR A 123 12.13 10.51 -4.66
C TYR A 123 11.34 10.16 -5.92
N LEU A 124 10.02 10.02 -5.81
CA LEU A 124 9.13 9.91 -6.95
C LEU A 124 8.96 11.30 -7.56
N ILE A 125 9.36 11.47 -8.82
CA ILE A 125 9.38 12.79 -9.49
C ILE A 125 8.02 13.00 -10.14
N PRO A 126 7.19 13.99 -9.75
CA PRO A 126 5.90 14.21 -10.39
C PRO A 126 5.99 14.61 -11.87
N ILE A 127 4.99 14.23 -12.66
CA ILE A 127 4.82 14.65 -14.05
C ILE A 127 3.61 15.57 -14.24
N ASP A 128 3.69 16.43 -15.26
CA ASP A 128 2.62 17.35 -15.66
C ASP A 128 1.54 16.62 -16.48
N GLN A 129 0.78 15.76 -15.80
CA GLN A 129 -0.35 15.02 -16.35
C GLN A 129 -1.57 15.19 -15.42
N PRO A 130 -2.79 15.32 -15.97
CA PRO A 130 -3.99 15.46 -15.15
C PRO A 130 -4.35 14.14 -14.47
N ASN A 131 -5.05 14.26 -13.33
CA ASN A 131 -5.67 13.15 -12.59
C ASN A 131 -4.66 12.08 -12.17
N ILE A 132 -3.46 12.48 -11.75
CA ILE A 132 -2.47 11.60 -11.12
C ILE A 132 -2.58 11.75 -9.60
N VAL A 133 -2.62 10.63 -8.89
CA VAL A 133 -2.52 10.55 -7.42
C VAL A 133 -1.25 9.77 -7.10
N TYR A 134 -0.38 10.37 -6.29
CA TYR A 134 0.84 9.71 -5.81
C TYR A 134 0.52 8.96 -4.52
N VAL A 135 1.06 7.76 -4.39
CA VAL A 135 0.58 6.81 -3.39
C VAL A 135 1.73 6.32 -2.53
N ALA A 136 1.49 6.25 -1.23
CA ALA A 136 2.37 5.63 -0.26
C ALA A 136 1.68 4.44 0.43
N HIS A 137 2.46 3.49 0.92
CA HIS A 137 2.05 2.44 1.84
C HIS A 137 2.58 2.77 3.22
N GLN A 138 1.82 2.44 4.28
CA GLN A 138 2.23 2.71 5.64
C GLN A 138 2.12 1.50 6.56
N TYR A 139 3.28 0.98 6.93
CA TYR A 139 3.43 -0.05 7.95
C TYR A 139 4.58 0.24 8.92
N ASP A 140 5.19 1.44 8.90
CA ASP A 140 6.26 1.70 9.85
C ASP A 140 5.71 1.91 11.27
N PRO A 141 6.29 1.27 12.30
CA PRO A 141 7.40 0.31 12.21
C PRO A 141 6.91 -1.13 11.93
N TYR A 142 7.43 -1.72 10.84
CA TYR A 142 6.91 -2.96 10.25
C TYR A 142 7.00 -4.17 11.19
N GLU A 143 8.21 -4.72 11.34
CA GLU A 143 8.47 -5.93 12.13
C GLU A 143 8.25 -5.70 13.63
N HIS A 144 8.47 -4.45 14.08
CA HIS A 144 8.36 -4.09 15.47
C HIS A 144 6.93 -3.87 15.93
N TYR A 145 5.97 -3.57 15.04
CA TYR A 145 4.59 -3.35 15.48
C TYR A 145 3.52 -3.82 14.51
N THR A 146 3.45 -3.26 13.30
CA THR A 146 2.29 -3.45 12.41
C THR A 146 2.18 -4.88 11.91
N ASN A 147 3.31 -5.56 11.76
CA ASN A 147 3.42 -6.93 11.24
C ASN A 147 4.13 -7.86 12.23
N GLN A 148 4.16 -7.49 13.51
CA GLN A 148 4.84 -8.25 14.54
C GLN A 148 4.24 -9.66 14.71
N GLU A 149 5.08 -10.63 15.07
CA GLU A 149 4.64 -11.99 15.39
C GLU A 149 3.74 -12.05 16.65
N PRO A 150 2.79 -12.99 16.76
CA PRO A 150 1.83 -13.04 17.89
C PRO A 150 2.45 -13.15 19.30
N TRP A 151 3.67 -13.69 19.39
CA TRP A 151 4.38 -13.79 20.68
C TRP A 151 5.15 -12.53 21.07
N LEU A 152 5.36 -11.59 20.14
CA LEU A 152 5.91 -10.27 20.43
C LEU A 152 4.90 -9.43 21.22
N LYS A 153 5.41 -8.39 21.89
CA LYS A 153 4.70 -7.60 22.91
C LYS A 153 4.93 -6.10 22.75
N ASN A 154 5.44 -5.67 21.61
CA ASN A 154 5.58 -4.26 21.32
C ASN A 154 4.19 -3.65 21.21
N GLU A 155 3.97 -2.53 21.88
CA GLU A 155 2.66 -1.91 22.07
C GLU A 155 2.63 -0.48 21.53
N TYR A 156 1.43 0.01 21.27
CA TYR A 156 1.20 1.41 20.92
C TYR A 156 0.29 2.11 21.95
N PRO A 157 0.62 3.32 22.41
CA PRO A 157 1.95 3.91 22.39
C PRO A 157 2.96 3.03 23.13
N GLY A 158 4.23 3.10 22.75
CA GLY A 158 5.31 2.30 23.32
C GLY A 158 6.65 3.04 23.39
N TYR A 159 7.61 2.42 24.09
CA TYR A 159 8.98 2.94 24.21
C TYR A 159 10.00 1.81 23.98
N TYR A 160 10.50 1.71 22.76
CA TYR A 160 11.42 0.66 22.31
C TYR A 160 12.16 1.11 21.05
N ASP A 161 13.26 0.41 20.75
CA ASP A 161 14.09 0.66 19.57
C ASP A 161 13.32 0.21 18.32
N ILE A 162 12.91 1.17 17.49
CA ILE A 162 12.10 0.93 16.28
C ILE A 162 12.93 0.93 14.99
N ASP A 163 14.16 1.42 15.01
CA ASP A 163 15.01 1.63 13.83
C ASP A 163 16.36 0.88 13.91
N TYR A 164 16.56 0.09 14.97
CA TYR A 164 17.75 -0.70 15.25
C TYR A 164 19.02 0.12 15.54
N ASP A 165 18.90 1.39 15.95
CA ASP A 165 20.05 2.21 16.33
C ASP A 165 20.62 1.87 17.73
N GLY A 166 19.91 1.03 18.49
CA GLY A 166 20.25 0.62 19.84
C GLY A 166 19.70 1.52 20.95
N SER A 167 18.90 2.53 20.59
CA SER A 167 18.25 3.49 21.47
C SER A 167 16.73 3.35 21.36
N PRO A 168 15.99 3.41 22.47
CA PRO A 168 14.54 3.39 22.42
C PRO A 168 13.93 4.72 21.97
N ASP A 169 12.87 4.63 21.17
CA ASP A 169 12.06 5.74 20.67
C ASP A 169 10.67 5.76 21.31
N ASP A 170 10.10 6.96 21.38
CA ASP A 170 8.71 7.16 21.78
C ASP A 170 7.78 6.87 20.59
N PHE A 171 7.34 5.62 20.42
CA PHE A 171 6.37 5.24 19.39
C PHE A 171 4.95 5.62 19.82
N ASN A 172 4.46 6.77 19.36
CA ASN A 172 3.17 7.35 19.76
C ASN A 172 2.54 8.17 18.61
N ARG A 173 1.47 8.94 18.89
CA ARG A 173 0.80 9.78 17.89
C ARG A 173 1.72 10.84 17.29
N ASP A 174 2.57 11.47 18.09
CA ASP A 174 3.51 12.49 17.61
C ASP A 174 4.52 11.87 16.65
N TRP A 175 4.99 10.65 16.93
CA TRP A 175 5.86 9.90 16.01
C TRP A 175 5.17 9.60 14.67
N LEU A 176 3.90 9.14 14.69
CA LEU A 176 3.12 8.96 13.47
C LEU A 176 2.92 10.28 12.72
N GLN A 177 2.65 11.36 13.43
CA GLN A 177 2.49 12.68 12.83
C GLN A 177 3.78 13.14 12.11
N ASP A 178 4.95 12.94 12.73
CA ASP A 178 6.24 13.27 12.14
C ASP A 178 6.52 12.44 10.88
N LEU A 179 6.20 11.14 10.91
CA LEU A 179 6.30 10.28 9.72
C LEU A 179 5.39 10.76 8.60
N LEU A 180 4.10 10.97 8.91
CA LEU A 180 3.08 11.36 7.93
C LEU A 180 3.30 12.78 7.39
N PHE A 181 4.04 13.64 8.09
CA PHE A 181 4.43 14.95 7.57
C PHE A 181 5.14 14.87 6.21
N THR A 182 5.84 13.77 5.93
CA THR A 182 6.43 13.48 4.61
C THR A 182 5.40 13.52 3.48
N LEU A 183 4.18 13.03 3.73
CA LEU A 183 3.09 13.03 2.73
C LEU A 183 2.59 14.45 2.45
N ASP A 184 2.44 15.27 3.51
CA ASP A 184 2.00 16.67 3.40
C ASP A 184 3.06 17.54 2.71
N ASP A 185 4.34 17.37 3.07
CA ASP A 185 5.45 18.10 2.46
C ASP A 185 5.56 17.76 0.97
N TYR A 186 5.44 16.49 0.60
CA TYR A 186 5.42 16.07 -0.81
C TYR A 186 4.21 16.65 -1.56
N SER A 187 3.01 16.49 -1.00
CA SER A 187 1.77 16.97 -1.64
C SER A 187 1.80 18.48 -1.85
N SER A 188 2.16 19.24 -0.81
CA SER A 188 2.18 20.71 -0.84
C SER A 188 3.35 21.26 -1.64
N GLY A 189 4.54 20.64 -1.54
CA GLY A 189 5.75 21.02 -2.25
C GLY A 189 5.63 20.87 -3.77
N HIS A 190 4.86 19.88 -4.23
CA HIS A 190 4.63 19.62 -5.65
C HIS A 190 3.26 20.07 -6.17
N GLY A 191 2.31 20.37 -5.29
CA GLY A 191 0.94 20.74 -5.66
C GLY A 191 0.15 19.57 -6.26
N VAL A 192 0.39 18.35 -5.77
CA VAL A 192 -0.20 17.10 -6.29
C VAL A 192 -0.95 16.36 -5.18
N PRO A 193 -2.02 15.61 -5.50
CA PRO A 193 -2.71 14.82 -4.48
C PRO A 193 -1.89 13.59 -4.09
N VAL A 194 -1.93 13.27 -2.80
CA VAL A 194 -1.33 12.06 -2.21
C VAL A 194 -2.43 11.21 -1.55
N ALA A 195 -2.28 9.89 -1.60
CA ALA A 195 -3.14 8.93 -0.92
C ALA A 195 -2.29 7.83 -0.24
N VAL A 196 -2.88 7.15 0.75
CA VAL A 196 -2.29 5.96 1.38
C VAL A 196 -3.14 4.75 1.05
N ASP A 197 -2.78 3.99 0.01
CA ASP A 197 -3.67 2.92 -0.47
C ASP A 197 -3.41 1.53 0.12
N GLU A 198 -2.43 1.42 1.02
CA GLU A 198 -2.23 0.25 1.87
C GLU A 198 -1.68 0.69 3.24
N PHE A 199 -2.37 0.30 4.32
CA PHE A 199 -1.90 0.44 5.70
C PHE A 199 -2.64 -0.52 6.62
N GLY A 200 -2.12 -0.75 7.82
CA GLY A 200 -2.84 -1.43 8.87
C GLY A 200 -1.96 -1.90 10.02
N VAL A 201 -2.52 -2.75 10.87
CA VAL A 201 -1.85 -3.44 11.96
C VAL A 201 -2.45 -4.83 12.11
N VAL A 202 -1.65 -5.84 12.41
CA VAL A 202 -2.14 -7.17 12.75
C VAL A 202 -3.14 -7.11 13.91
N ARG A 203 -4.27 -7.80 13.79
CA ARG A 203 -5.43 -7.66 14.69
C ARG A 203 -5.16 -8.01 16.16
N TYR A 204 -4.06 -8.72 16.43
CA TYR A 204 -3.63 -9.16 17.76
C TYR A 204 -2.55 -8.25 18.39
N ALA A 205 -2.08 -7.22 17.68
CA ALA A 205 -1.08 -6.31 18.22
C ALA A 205 -1.61 -5.63 19.49
N PRO A 206 -0.81 -5.53 20.57
CA PRO A 206 -1.18 -4.80 21.76
C PRO A 206 -1.59 -3.36 21.42
N ASN A 207 -2.80 -2.98 21.87
CA ASN A 207 -3.40 -1.66 21.65
C ASN A 207 -3.58 -1.25 20.17
N ALA A 208 -3.78 -2.23 19.26
CA ALA A 208 -4.10 -1.98 17.85
C ALA A 208 -5.25 -0.95 17.65
N VAL A 209 -6.22 -0.92 18.58
CA VAL A 209 -7.34 0.03 18.57
C VAL A 209 -6.85 1.48 18.66
N LEU A 210 -5.89 1.77 19.55
CA LEU A 210 -5.34 3.12 19.71
C LEU A 210 -4.52 3.52 18.49
N TYR A 211 -3.73 2.59 17.94
CA TYR A 211 -2.95 2.83 16.72
C TYR A 211 -3.85 3.15 15.53
N MET A 212 -4.89 2.33 15.30
CA MET A 212 -5.81 2.55 14.20
C MET A 212 -6.60 3.85 14.36
N ASP A 213 -6.99 4.21 15.58
CA ASP A 213 -7.64 5.50 15.86
C ASP A 213 -6.69 6.67 15.54
N ASP A 214 -5.44 6.58 15.99
CA ASP A 214 -4.49 7.65 15.79
C ASP A 214 -4.09 7.84 14.32
N ILE A 215 -3.77 6.76 13.59
CA ILE A 215 -3.34 6.84 12.20
C ILE A 215 -4.48 7.26 11.26
N MET A 216 -5.68 6.70 11.42
CA MET A 216 -6.83 7.08 10.58
C MET A 216 -7.29 8.51 10.90
N GLY A 217 -7.24 8.91 12.17
CA GLY A 217 -7.50 10.28 12.58
C GLY A 217 -6.50 11.27 11.97
N LEU A 218 -5.21 10.93 11.92
CA LEU A 218 -4.19 11.75 11.27
C LEU A 218 -4.44 11.86 9.76
N PHE A 219 -4.80 10.77 9.07
CA PHE A 219 -5.15 10.84 7.66
C PHE A 219 -6.33 11.78 7.39
N GLU A 220 -7.40 11.70 8.20
CA GLU A 220 -8.55 12.60 8.11
C GLU A 220 -8.16 14.06 8.40
N ASP A 221 -7.36 14.32 9.44
CA ASP A 221 -6.87 15.65 9.79
C ASP A 221 -6.06 16.29 8.64
N MET A 222 -5.31 15.46 7.90
CA MET A 222 -4.50 15.87 6.75
C MET A 222 -5.29 15.91 5.43
N GLY A 223 -6.52 15.37 5.40
CA GLY A 223 -7.32 15.25 4.18
C GLY A 223 -6.79 14.21 3.18
N ILE A 224 -6.05 13.21 3.66
CA ILE A 224 -5.48 12.12 2.86
C ILE A 224 -6.52 11.00 2.73
N ASN A 225 -6.77 10.55 1.49
CA ASN A 225 -7.61 9.37 1.25
C ASN A 225 -6.81 8.09 1.55
N PHE A 226 -7.47 7.09 2.14
CA PHE A 226 -6.80 5.87 2.53
C PHE A 226 -7.57 4.58 2.22
N CYS A 227 -6.84 3.48 2.05
CA CYS A 227 -7.37 2.12 1.91
C CYS A 227 -6.66 1.19 2.91
N ILE A 228 -7.44 0.55 3.79
CA ILE A 228 -6.90 -0.41 4.75
C ILE A 228 -6.55 -1.72 4.03
N TRP A 229 -5.45 -2.35 4.44
CA TRP A 229 -5.11 -3.67 3.95
C TRP A 229 -6.00 -4.73 4.59
N GLU A 230 -6.72 -5.43 3.74
CA GLU A 230 -7.46 -6.64 4.09
C GLU A 230 -7.38 -7.58 2.90
N TRP A 231 -7.19 -8.88 3.16
CA TRP A 231 -7.28 -9.92 2.15
C TRP A 231 -8.44 -10.86 2.48
N PRO A 232 -9.70 -10.43 2.31
CA PRO A 232 -10.83 -11.33 2.44
C PRO A 232 -10.88 -12.21 1.18
N THR A 233 -10.97 -13.52 1.37
CA THR A 233 -11.17 -14.47 0.26
C THR A 233 -12.42 -15.28 0.49
N SER A 234 -13.18 -15.54 -0.57
CA SER A 234 -14.30 -16.48 -0.52
C SER A 234 -13.84 -17.93 -0.37
N TRP A 235 -12.53 -18.19 -0.55
CA TRP A 235 -11.94 -19.52 -0.34
C TRP A 235 -11.61 -19.72 1.13
N ARG A 236 -12.55 -20.33 1.86
CA ARG A 236 -12.51 -20.47 3.32
C ARG A 236 -11.22 -21.08 3.85
N GLU A 237 -10.63 -22.04 3.15
CA GLU A 237 -9.37 -22.67 3.57
C GLU A 237 -8.21 -21.67 3.63
N PHE A 238 -8.12 -20.74 2.68
CA PHE A 238 -7.10 -19.70 2.72
C PHE A 238 -7.44 -18.60 3.71
N GLU A 239 -8.72 -18.23 3.84
CA GLU A 239 -9.18 -17.25 4.84
C GLU A 239 -8.88 -17.70 6.28
N VAL A 240 -8.88 -19.01 6.56
CA VAL A 240 -8.50 -19.50 7.90
C VAL A 240 -6.99 -19.61 8.10
N ASP A 241 -6.20 -19.58 7.04
CA ASP A 241 -4.75 -19.66 7.13
C ASP A 241 -4.11 -18.27 7.15
N VAL A 242 -4.63 -17.32 6.37
CA VAL A 242 -4.15 -15.92 6.26
C VAL A 242 -5.26 -14.99 6.75
N HIS A 243 -5.15 -14.51 8.00
CA HIS A 243 -6.21 -13.79 8.70
C HIS A 243 -5.69 -12.77 9.72
N GLU A 244 -4.40 -12.48 9.70
CA GLU A 244 -3.74 -11.56 10.62
C GLU A 244 -4.31 -10.14 10.50
N PHE A 245 -4.74 -9.76 9.30
CA PHE A 245 -5.41 -8.49 8.99
C PHE A 245 -6.93 -8.64 8.79
N ASN A 246 -7.52 -9.81 9.09
CA ASN A 246 -8.97 -9.97 9.05
C ASN A 246 -9.60 -9.40 10.33
N PHE A 247 -9.90 -8.10 10.32
CA PHE A 247 -10.45 -7.37 11.46
C PHE A 247 -11.81 -7.89 11.94
N ARG A 248 -12.53 -8.65 11.10
CA ARG A 248 -13.81 -9.26 11.47
C ARG A 248 -13.65 -10.37 12.51
N PHE A 249 -12.47 -11.01 12.63
CA PHE A 249 -12.25 -12.10 13.58
C PHE A 249 -11.90 -11.64 15.01
N GLY A 250 -11.89 -10.32 15.27
CA GLY A 250 -11.50 -9.74 16.57
C GLY A 250 -10.00 -9.84 16.84
N ALA A 251 -9.57 -9.73 18.10
CA ALA A 251 -8.13 -9.70 18.44
C ALA A 251 -7.51 -11.08 18.76
N ASP A 252 -8.31 -12.11 19.04
CA ASP A 252 -7.79 -13.45 19.33
C ASP A 252 -7.29 -14.11 18.04
N ILE A 253 -5.96 -14.23 17.89
CA ILE A 253 -5.30 -14.89 16.75
C ILE A 253 -5.83 -16.30 16.46
N ASN A 254 -6.41 -17.00 17.44
CA ASN A 254 -6.98 -18.34 17.23
C ASN A 254 -8.44 -18.30 16.74
N SER A 255 -9.10 -17.14 16.83
CA SER A 255 -10.45 -16.95 16.29
C SER A 255 -10.44 -17.08 14.77
N ARG A 256 -11.47 -17.74 14.25
CA ARG A 256 -11.78 -17.87 12.81
C ARG A 256 -13.23 -17.49 12.53
N THR A 257 -13.87 -16.84 13.48
CA THR A 257 -15.29 -16.51 13.45
C THR A 257 -15.45 -15.03 13.62
N GLU A 258 -16.38 -14.46 12.88
CA GLU A 258 -16.73 -13.05 13.03
C GLU A 258 -17.10 -12.75 14.47
N THR A 259 -16.38 -11.81 15.06
CA THR A 259 -16.45 -11.47 16.47
C THR A 259 -16.41 -9.96 16.57
N PRO A 260 -17.47 -9.32 17.15
CA PRO A 260 -17.44 -7.90 17.42
C PRO A 260 -16.17 -7.49 18.18
N SER A 261 -15.55 -6.38 17.80
CA SER A 261 -14.35 -5.90 18.45
C SER A 261 -14.21 -4.39 18.34
N ASP A 262 -13.62 -3.79 19.37
CA ASP A 262 -13.36 -2.35 19.41
C ASP A 262 -12.47 -1.91 18.23
N LEU A 263 -11.61 -2.79 17.73
CA LEU A 263 -10.76 -2.54 16.56
C LEU A 263 -11.59 -2.34 15.30
N LEU A 264 -12.54 -3.25 15.04
CA LEU A 264 -13.46 -3.10 13.91
C LEU A 264 -14.36 -1.87 14.08
N ASP A 265 -14.83 -1.61 15.31
CA ASP A 265 -15.67 -0.43 15.59
C ASP A 265 -14.95 0.89 15.27
N VAL A 266 -13.65 1.00 15.60
CA VAL A 266 -12.82 2.16 15.24
C VAL A 266 -12.71 2.30 13.71
N ILE A 267 -12.37 1.23 12.98
CA ILE A 267 -12.27 1.26 11.51
C ILE A 267 -13.60 1.72 10.88
N LEU A 268 -14.71 1.14 11.33
CA LEU A 268 -16.05 1.50 10.85
C LEU A 268 -16.41 2.95 11.18
N SER A 269 -15.92 3.50 12.29
CA SER A 269 -16.18 4.90 12.67
C SER A 269 -15.59 5.88 11.66
N TYR A 270 -14.38 5.64 11.18
CA TYR A 270 -13.72 6.44 10.15
C TYR A 270 -14.37 6.24 8.77
N TRP A 271 -14.68 5.01 8.37
CA TRP A 271 -15.42 4.78 7.12
C TRP A 271 -16.81 5.43 7.09
N ASN A 272 -17.42 5.68 8.25
CA ASN A 272 -18.67 6.42 8.34
C ASN A 272 -18.52 7.93 8.07
N LEU A 273 -17.30 8.47 8.06
CA LEU A 273 -17.02 9.85 7.67
C LEU A 273 -17.18 10.08 6.15
N ASN A 274 -17.15 9.01 5.34
CA ASN A 274 -17.33 9.10 3.89
C ASN A 274 -18.65 9.80 3.52
N THR A 275 -18.51 10.93 2.84
CA THR A 275 -19.64 11.77 2.37
C THR A 275 -20.06 11.43 0.93
N ILE A 276 -19.19 10.78 0.17
CA ILE A 276 -19.45 10.28 -1.18
C ILE A 276 -19.52 8.75 -1.08
N ARG A 277 -20.60 8.17 -1.60
CA ARG A 277 -20.78 6.72 -1.61
C ARG A 277 -20.95 6.24 -3.06
N PRO A 278 -20.24 5.18 -3.47
CA PRO A 278 -20.36 4.64 -4.83
C PRO A 278 -21.75 4.08 -5.12
N SER A 279 -22.57 3.86 -4.08
CA SER A 279 -23.95 3.41 -4.19
C SER A 279 -24.82 4.00 -3.08
N THR A 280 -26.10 4.23 -3.38
CA THR A 280 -27.15 4.51 -2.39
C THR A 280 -27.75 3.23 -1.79
N ALA A 281 -27.17 2.05 -2.11
CA ALA A 281 -27.58 0.79 -1.50
C ALA A 281 -27.46 0.91 0.02
N PRO A 282 -28.52 0.55 0.77
CA PRO A 282 -28.44 0.56 2.22
C PRO A 282 -27.34 -0.41 2.68
N TRP A 283 -26.45 0.06 3.55
CA TRP A 283 -25.61 -0.84 4.35
C TRP A 283 -26.55 -1.65 5.25
N VAL A 284 -26.85 -2.88 4.85
CA VAL A 284 -27.58 -3.81 5.70
C VAL A 284 -26.52 -4.59 6.46
N ASN A 285 -26.27 -4.23 7.71
CA ASN A 285 -25.59 -5.12 8.66
C ASN A 285 -26.54 -6.26 9.01
N ASP A 286 -26.76 -7.19 8.07
CA ASP A 286 -27.46 -8.44 8.36
C ASP A 286 -26.43 -9.57 8.42
N PRO A 287 -26.02 -10.01 9.62
CA PRO A 287 -25.10 -11.13 9.77
C PRO A 287 -25.68 -12.46 9.26
N ASP A 288 -26.96 -12.51 8.85
CA ASP A 288 -27.61 -13.68 8.25
C ASP A 288 -27.78 -13.58 6.72
N SER A 289 -27.34 -12.49 6.06
CA SER A 289 -27.34 -12.44 4.59
C SER A 289 -26.14 -13.22 4.05
N GLY A 290 -26.32 -14.53 3.88
CA GLY A 290 -25.35 -15.38 3.20
C GLY A 290 -25.21 -14.98 1.73
N ASP A 291 -24.16 -14.22 1.45
CA ASP A 291 -23.47 -14.16 0.15
C ASP A 291 -21.99 -14.52 0.38
#